data_AF-A0A538J3R2-F1
#
_entry.id   AF-A0A538J3R2-F1
#
_cell.length_a   1.000
_cell.length_b   1.000
_cell.length_c   1.000
_cell.angle_alpha   90.00
_cell.angle_beta   90.00
_cell.angle_gamma   90.00
#
_symmetry.space_group_name_H-M   'P 1'
#
loop_
_entity.id
_entity.type
_entity.pdbx_description
1 polymer ?
#
loop_
_entity_poly.entity_id
_entity_poly.type
_entity_poly.pdbx_seq_one_letter_code
_entity_poly.pdbx_strand_id
1 'polypeptide(L)'
;MNRFRLAVAGLAFILLAVPAAAGAAVQLRGVDASAYPTIRASIYTPSGGGRPALWENGTPVAGYQAQNLGSVKAIATLIDRSQSMRGKPLADAAAGARAFVAAKQPADELSVIGFGSKVATLSPFSTVKLDADLPLGRMATDRHKGTALYDAVIAAANQLKGNPLPGRVIIVLSDGADNASAGTLATAIKAASTANAALKKTWRVQYVTAARPGDSIRLTASIVGQGSTTQLARIPARDSISAPEPSKLLPKNAYGPGGPLAIAIAVSLLVLFGCLFFLAGIRGSWVRSRIVAHTGEGKGHAKKNRKEQRTKMFSSIFAATEKALGDLKHWRAISRMLERADVQLRTVEFVWISLGAGVLMALFALLFGASAVLFVALTVAAGMVPFAWVWLKMRKRLKAFEDELPDLLITIAASLKAGHSFKQGLQAVVDEGHPPANQEFKRVLTEASLGRPMDDALLEMAERMASKNFEFAITAVTIQRQVGGSLATLFDMVADTVRQRQQFTRKIRALTAMGRMSAYTLIGIPFFLAAVLTLVNRTYMRPLYFSHMGHIVILIGLVMMGIGSLILKKIVSFRG
;
A
#
# COMPACT_ATOMS: atom_id res chain seq x y z
N MET A 1 70.22 -21.21 -30.59
CA MET A 1 70.60 -21.22 -29.16
C MET A 1 69.43 -20.59 -28.39
N ASN A 2 68.57 -21.36 -27.74
CA ASN A 2 68.66 -21.69 -26.31
C ASN A 2 69.00 -20.45 -25.45
N ARG A 3 68.31 -20.08 -24.37
CA ARG A 3 67.19 -20.62 -23.58
C ARG A 3 67.07 -19.64 -22.38
N PHE A 4 65.91 -19.63 -21.74
CA PHE A 4 65.72 -19.35 -20.30
C PHE A 4 65.47 -17.92 -19.76
N ARG A 5 64.16 -17.71 -19.48
CA ARG A 5 63.55 -17.47 -18.16
C ARG A 5 63.46 -16.04 -17.59
N LEU A 6 62.18 -15.74 -17.32
CA LEU A 6 61.57 -15.23 -16.09
C LEU A 6 61.22 -13.73 -16.01
N ALA A 7 59.91 -13.55 -15.80
CA ALA A 7 59.17 -12.35 -15.45
C ALA A 7 59.67 -11.69 -14.16
N VAL A 8 59.33 -10.41 -13.97
CA VAL A 8 58.41 -9.92 -12.93
C VAL A 8 58.16 -8.42 -13.14
N ALA A 9 56.93 -8.01 -12.81
CA ALA A 9 56.32 -6.70 -12.97
C ALA A 9 57.01 -5.55 -12.21
N GLY A 10 56.84 -4.33 -12.71
CA GLY A 10 57.20 -3.08 -12.03
C GLY A 10 56.65 -1.86 -12.78
N LEU A 11 55.41 -1.49 -12.49
CA LEU A 11 54.67 -0.40 -13.11
C LEU A 11 55.09 0.95 -12.49
N ALA A 12 55.43 1.90 -13.36
CA ALA A 12 55.79 3.28 -13.07
C ALA A 12 54.64 4.09 -12.44
N PHE A 13 54.96 5.11 -11.64
CA PHE A 13 54.23 6.38 -11.74
C PHE A 13 55.10 7.57 -11.32
N ILE A 14 55.24 8.50 -12.26
CA ILE A 14 55.95 9.78 -12.20
C ILE A 14 55.06 10.80 -11.46
N LEU A 15 55.66 11.49 -10.49
CA LEU A 15 55.13 12.70 -9.88
C LEU A 15 55.09 13.84 -10.91
N LEU A 16 53.93 14.47 -11.09
CA LEU A 16 53.82 15.80 -11.67
C LEU A 16 53.07 16.72 -10.70
N ALA A 17 53.80 17.69 -10.17
CA ALA A 17 53.29 18.80 -9.39
C ALA A 17 52.46 19.75 -10.27
N VAL A 18 51.39 20.30 -9.70
CA VAL A 18 50.62 21.43 -10.27
C VAL A 18 50.54 22.51 -9.17
N PRO A 19 50.74 23.81 -9.50
CA PRO A 19 51.10 24.83 -8.53
C PRO A 19 49.90 25.39 -7.76
N ALA A 20 50.22 26.05 -6.64
CA ALA A 20 49.31 26.80 -5.80
C ALA A 20 48.89 28.14 -6.43
N ALA A 21 47.58 28.36 -6.56
CA ALA A 21 46.91 29.66 -6.38
C ALA A 21 45.38 29.48 -6.51
N ALA A 22 44.63 29.61 -5.41
CA ALA A 22 43.21 30.02 -5.42
C ALA A 22 42.76 30.37 -4.00
N GLY A 23 42.66 31.66 -3.70
CA GLY A 23 42.06 32.16 -2.47
C GLY A 23 40.54 31.92 -2.42
N ALA A 24 40.07 31.56 -1.23
CA ALA A 24 38.75 31.89 -0.67
C ALA A 24 37.46 31.65 -1.51
N ALA A 25 37.36 30.59 -2.31
CA ALA A 25 36.09 30.19 -2.94
C ALA A 25 35.43 28.99 -2.24
N VAL A 26 34.08 28.91 -2.25
CA VAL A 26 33.31 27.72 -1.84
C VAL A 26 33.86 26.49 -2.56
N GLN A 27 34.01 25.36 -1.87
CA GLN A 27 34.50 24.11 -2.47
C GLN A 27 33.47 23.00 -2.29
N LEU A 28 33.13 22.29 -3.37
CA LEU A 28 32.39 21.05 -3.28
C LEU A 28 33.40 19.92 -3.02
N ARG A 29 33.19 19.14 -1.96
CA ARG A 29 34.07 18.03 -1.58
C ARG A 29 33.24 16.76 -1.48
N GLY A 30 33.50 15.82 -2.40
CA GLY A 30 32.91 14.49 -2.39
C GLY A 30 31.40 14.53 -2.66
N VAL A 31 31.02 14.31 -3.91
CA VAL A 31 29.65 13.97 -4.27
C VAL A 31 29.55 12.45 -4.27
N ASP A 32 28.80 11.93 -3.31
CA ASP A 32 28.52 10.52 -3.17
C ASP A 32 27.13 10.22 -3.72
N ALA A 33 27.11 9.46 -4.81
CA ALA A 33 25.91 8.97 -5.48
C ALA A 33 25.70 7.44 -5.28
N SER A 34 26.49 6.80 -4.41
CA SER A 34 26.41 5.35 -4.16
C SER A 34 25.05 4.91 -3.59
N ALA A 35 24.38 5.79 -2.84
CA ALA A 35 23.08 5.55 -2.21
C ALA A 35 21.88 6.00 -3.10
N TYR A 36 22.03 5.91 -4.43
CA TYR A 36 21.00 6.30 -5.40
C TYR A 36 19.59 5.76 -5.01
N PRO A 37 18.52 6.58 -5.05
CA PRO A 37 18.42 7.89 -5.69
C PRO A 37 18.83 9.07 -4.79
N THR A 38 19.40 8.81 -3.61
CA THR A 38 19.84 9.85 -2.69
C THR A 38 21.28 10.25 -2.99
N ILE A 39 21.51 11.55 -3.21
CA ILE A 39 22.83 12.13 -3.38
C ILE A 39 23.24 12.84 -2.10
N ARG A 40 24.47 12.58 -1.68
CA ARG A 40 25.11 13.27 -0.56
C ARG A 40 26.29 14.07 -1.07
N ALA A 41 26.43 15.31 -0.63
CA ALA A 41 27.60 16.12 -0.94
C ALA A 41 28.08 16.87 0.31
N SER A 42 29.39 17.07 0.40
CA SER A 42 29.95 17.96 1.42
C SER A 42 30.37 19.27 0.78
N ILE A 43 30.00 20.39 1.40
CA ILE A 43 30.29 21.74 0.89
C ILE A 43 31.18 22.43 1.91
N TYR A 44 32.38 22.80 1.49
CA TYR A 44 33.33 23.54 2.28
C TYR A 44 33.23 25.05 2.02
N THR A 45 33.24 25.85 3.08
CA THR A 45 33.02 27.31 3.06
C THR A 45 34.17 28.02 3.77
N PRO A 46 35.02 28.81 3.07
CA PRO A 46 36.26 29.35 3.64
C PRO A 46 36.07 30.27 4.84
N SER A 47 35.02 31.10 4.83
CA SER A 47 34.71 32.09 5.87
C SER A 47 33.55 31.69 6.79
N GLY A 48 32.95 30.51 6.59
CA GLY A 48 31.69 30.15 7.24
C GLY A 48 30.51 31.02 6.76
N GLY A 49 29.27 30.53 6.87
CA GLY A 49 28.13 31.23 6.29
C GLY A 49 26.79 30.50 6.46
N GLY A 50 25.74 31.13 5.96
CA GLY A 50 24.37 30.60 5.91
C GLY A 50 24.24 29.32 5.07
N ARG A 51 23.04 28.73 5.10
CA ARG A 51 22.73 27.48 4.39
C ARG A 51 23.09 27.59 2.89
N PRO A 52 23.88 26.65 2.33
CA PRO A 52 24.35 26.74 0.94
C PRO A 52 23.23 26.44 -0.04
N ALA A 53 23.06 27.26 -1.09
CA ALA A 53 22.11 26.99 -2.16
C ALA A 53 22.68 25.95 -3.15
N LEU A 54 21.80 25.12 -3.71
CA LEU A 54 22.16 23.99 -4.56
C LEU A 54 21.42 24.03 -5.90
N TRP A 55 22.14 23.72 -6.97
CA TRP A 55 21.61 23.51 -8.32
C TRP A 55 22.11 22.19 -8.90
N GLU A 56 21.23 21.42 -9.52
CA GLU A 56 21.57 20.23 -10.32
C GLU A 56 21.32 20.55 -11.79
N ASN A 57 22.34 20.44 -12.64
CA ASN A 57 22.23 20.72 -14.08
C ASN A 57 21.63 22.12 -14.41
N GLY A 58 21.81 23.08 -13.50
CA GLY A 58 21.27 24.45 -13.64
C GLY A 58 19.88 24.67 -13.05
N THR A 59 19.17 23.62 -12.60
CA THR A 59 17.88 23.77 -11.91
C THR A 59 18.07 23.82 -10.38
N PRO A 60 17.37 24.71 -9.66
CA PRO A 60 17.51 24.80 -8.21
C PRO A 60 16.94 23.56 -7.53
N VAL A 61 17.71 22.97 -6.61
CA VAL A 61 17.27 21.83 -5.81
C VAL A 61 16.44 22.34 -4.63
N ALA A 62 15.12 22.14 -4.69
CA ALA A 62 14.22 22.46 -3.58
C ALA A 62 14.17 21.33 -2.53
N GLY A 63 14.00 21.67 -1.25
CA GLY A 63 13.68 20.69 -0.20
C GLY A 63 14.81 19.75 0.25
N TYR A 64 16.08 20.02 -0.10
CA TYR A 64 17.21 19.22 0.39
C TYR A 64 17.40 19.37 1.92
N GLN A 65 17.96 18.35 2.57
CA GLN A 65 18.41 18.46 3.95
C GLN A 65 19.81 19.03 4.00
N ALA A 66 20.04 20.04 4.84
CA ALA A 66 21.34 20.67 5.03
C ALA A 66 21.71 20.61 6.52
N GLN A 67 22.72 19.82 6.85
CA GLN A 67 23.24 19.70 8.21
C GLN A 67 24.61 20.37 8.28
N ASN A 68 24.78 21.31 9.21
CA ASN A 68 26.09 21.87 9.49
C ASN A 68 26.87 20.84 10.32
N LEU A 69 27.93 20.26 9.75
CA LEU A 69 28.72 19.22 10.40
C LEU A 69 29.62 19.76 11.53
N GLY A 70 29.70 21.08 11.71
CA GLY A 70 30.39 21.72 12.82
C GLY A 70 29.55 21.84 14.11
N SER A 71 28.46 21.08 14.27
CA SER A 71 27.54 21.21 15.40
C SER A 71 27.99 20.49 16.68
N VAL A 72 28.89 19.50 16.59
CA VAL A 72 29.41 18.75 17.74
C VAL A 72 30.73 19.37 18.22
N LYS A 73 30.84 19.61 19.52
CA LYS A 73 31.94 20.36 20.12
C LYS A 73 32.64 19.55 21.20
N ALA A 74 33.97 19.59 21.19
CA ALA A 74 34.82 19.36 22.34
C ALA A 74 34.97 20.68 23.10
N ILE A 75 34.53 20.69 24.35
CA ILE A 75 34.48 21.88 25.21
C ILE A 75 35.41 21.67 26.41
N ALA A 76 36.48 22.46 26.48
CA ALA A 76 37.33 22.53 27.66
C ALA A 76 36.81 23.65 28.58
N THR A 77 36.36 23.29 29.78
CA THR A 77 35.88 24.25 30.79
C THR A 77 36.96 24.42 31.86
N LEU A 78 37.58 25.60 31.86
CA LEU A 78 38.69 25.96 32.73
C LEU A 78 38.14 26.74 33.92
N ILE A 79 38.43 26.27 35.13
CA ILE A 79 37.93 26.90 36.35
C ILE A 79 39.09 27.28 37.25
N ASP A 80 39.12 28.56 37.58
CA ASP A 80 40.07 29.14 38.50
C ASP A 80 39.75 28.69 39.93
N ARG A 81 40.73 28.03 40.54
CA ARG A 81 40.72 27.51 41.90
C ARG A 81 41.76 28.24 42.75
N SER A 82 42.28 29.39 42.32
CA SER A 82 43.22 30.18 43.09
C SER A 82 42.62 30.65 44.43
N GLN A 83 43.48 31.13 45.32
CA GLN A 83 43.04 31.62 46.63
C GLN A 83 42.17 32.89 46.55
N SER A 84 42.24 33.68 45.47
CA SER A 84 41.37 34.85 45.26
C SER A 84 39.92 34.44 44.94
N MET A 85 39.71 33.23 44.41
CA MET A 85 38.38 32.68 44.13
C MET A 85 37.68 32.12 45.39
N ARG A 86 38.32 32.13 46.57
CA ARG A 86 37.79 31.49 47.78
C ARG A 86 36.42 32.04 48.19
N GLY A 87 35.50 31.12 48.49
CA GLY A 87 34.15 31.47 48.93
C GLY A 87 33.20 31.63 47.75
N LYS A 88 32.50 32.77 47.69
CA LYS A 88 31.43 33.00 46.71
C LYS A 88 31.88 32.91 45.24
N PRO A 89 33.02 33.48 44.80
CA PRO A 89 33.41 33.44 43.39
C PRO A 89 33.59 32.01 42.85
N LEU A 90 34.25 31.12 43.61
CA LEU A 90 34.39 29.72 43.23
C LEU A 90 33.05 28.98 43.23
N ALA A 91 32.18 29.27 44.20
CA ALA A 91 30.84 28.66 44.25
C ALA A 91 29.98 29.08 43.05
N ASP A 92 30.01 30.35 42.66
CA ASP A 92 29.27 30.88 41.51
C ASP A 92 29.86 30.34 40.19
N ALA A 93 31.20 30.25 40.07
CA ALA A 93 31.86 29.64 38.92
C ALA A 93 31.50 28.15 38.78
N ALA A 94 31.52 27.39 39.88
CA ALA A 94 31.12 25.99 39.89
C ALA A 94 29.63 25.83 39.53
N ALA A 95 28.75 26.66 40.09
CA ALA A 95 27.31 26.63 39.78
C ALA A 95 27.04 26.95 38.30
N GLY A 96 27.71 27.98 37.74
CA GLY A 96 27.62 28.32 36.32
C GLY A 96 28.13 27.20 35.42
N ALA A 97 29.25 26.57 35.77
CA ALA A 97 29.77 25.42 35.05
C ALA A 97 28.82 24.22 35.09
N ARG A 98 28.20 23.93 36.24
CA ARG A 98 27.21 22.84 36.37
C ARG A 98 25.94 23.11 35.57
N ALA A 99 25.46 24.36 35.56
CA ALA A 99 24.33 24.76 34.71
C ALA A 99 24.66 24.58 33.21
N PHE A 100 25.90 24.91 32.81
CA PHE A 100 26.38 24.66 31.47
C PHE A 100 26.46 23.16 31.13
N VAL A 101 27.00 22.32 32.03
CA VAL A 101 27.03 20.86 31.88
C VAL A 101 25.62 20.28 31.76
N ALA A 102 24.66 20.79 32.53
CA ALA A 102 23.26 20.38 32.45
C ALA A 102 22.62 20.75 31.10
N ALA A 103 22.97 21.91 30.54
CA ALA A 103 22.44 22.41 29.27
C ALA A 103 23.18 21.90 28.00
N LYS A 104 24.34 21.22 28.15
CA LYS A 104 25.12 20.73 27.00
C LYS A 104 24.31 19.79 26.09
N GLN A 105 24.59 19.81 24.79
CA GLN A 105 23.98 18.88 23.85
C GLN A 105 24.44 17.43 24.11
N PRO A 106 23.62 16.40 23.81
CA PRO A 106 23.98 15.01 24.05
C PRO A 106 25.26 14.56 23.34
N ALA A 107 25.53 15.09 22.15
CA ALA A 107 26.69 14.73 21.33
C ALA A 107 27.99 15.48 21.70
N ASP A 108 27.91 16.57 22.49
CA ASP A 108 29.09 17.35 22.86
C ASP A 108 29.94 16.63 23.91
N GLU A 109 31.26 16.65 23.73
CA GLU A 109 32.23 16.19 24.72
C GLU A 109 32.68 17.37 25.58
N LEU A 110 32.73 17.17 26.90
CA LEU A 110 33.18 18.19 27.84
C LEU A 110 34.27 17.64 28.75
N SER A 111 35.30 18.45 28.97
CA SER A 111 36.36 18.22 29.97
C SER A 111 36.39 19.39 30.95
N VAL A 112 36.62 19.11 32.22
CA VAL A 112 36.79 20.10 33.28
C VAL A 112 38.28 20.17 33.66
N ILE A 113 38.84 21.37 33.60
CA ILE A 113 40.24 21.64 33.94
C ILE A 113 40.26 22.68 35.06
N GLY A 114 40.84 22.34 36.20
CA GLY A 114 41.07 23.29 37.29
C GLY A 114 42.45 23.91 37.18
N PHE A 115 42.60 25.18 37.52
CA PHE A 115 43.90 25.83 37.59
C PHE A 115 44.04 26.71 38.82
N GLY A 116 45.25 26.78 39.36
CA GLY A 116 45.63 27.60 40.52
C GLY A 116 47.13 27.86 40.42
N SER A 117 47.91 27.42 41.41
CA SER A 117 49.37 27.39 41.31
C SER A 117 49.88 26.44 40.21
N LYS A 118 49.06 25.43 39.84
CA LYS A 118 49.31 24.49 38.74
C LYS A 118 48.00 24.16 38.02
N VAL A 119 48.11 23.64 36.80
CA VAL A 119 46.97 23.17 35.99
C VAL A 119 46.72 21.70 36.28
N ALA A 120 45.46 21.32 36.49
CA ALA A 120 45.04 19.94 36.71
C ALA A 120 43.79 19.61 35.88
N THR A 121 43.86 18.56 35.07
CA THR A 121 42.67 18.03 34.38
C THR A 121 41.84 17.22 35.37
N LEU A 122 40.60 17.67 35.63
CA LEU A 122 39.72 17.06 36.63
C LEU A 122 38.80 16.01 36.02
N SER A 123 38.49 16.12 34.72
CA SER A 123 37.82 15.09 33.95
C SER A 123 38.34 15.02 32.51
N PRO A 124 38.42 13.82 31.89
CA PRO A 124 38.70 13.70 30.46
C PRO A 124 37.51 14.20 29.63
N PHE A 125 37.70 14.36 28.31
CA PHE A 125 36.59 14.63 27.39
C PHE A 125 35.61 13.46 27.41
N SER A 126 34.35 13.75 27.77
CA SER A 126 33.28 12.74 27.82
C SER A 126 31.95 13.35 27.38
N THR A 127 31.11 12.52 26.76
CA THR A 127 29.71 12.87 26.46
C THR A 127 28.80 12.70 27.68
N VAL A 128 29.25 11.98 28.72
CA VAL A 128 28.50 11.71 29.94
C VAL A 128 28.54 12.93 30.87
N LYS A 129 27.36 13.46 31.24
CA LYS A 129 27.26 14.66 32.10
C LYS A 129 27.86 14.45 33.49
N LEU A 130 27.75 13.24 34.03
CA LEU A 130 28.20 12.90 35.38
C LEU A 130 29.72 13.05 35.55
N ASP A 131 30.51 12.72 34.53
CA ASP A 131 31.98 12.80 34.56
C ASP A 131 32.47 14.24 34.78
N ALA A 132 31.71 15.22 34.29
CA ALA A 132 31.98 16.64 34.51
C ALA A 132 31.31 17.19 35.77
N ASP A 133 30.12 16.74 36.15
CA ASP A 133 29.39 17.26 37.32
C ASP A 133 30.07 16.89 38.66
N LEU A 134 30.62 15.67 38.76
CA LEU A 134 31.29 15.17 39.97
C LEU A 134 32.48 16.03 40.43
N PRO A 135 33.49 16.37 39.58
CA PRO A 135 34.60 17.22 40.01
C PRO A 135 34.16 18.66 40.30
N LEU A 136 33.11 19.17 39.64
CA LEU A 136 32.57 20.51 39.91
C LEU A 136 31.93 20.59 41.31
N GLY A 137 31.22 19.54 41.73
CA GLY A 137 30.59 19.47 43.05
C GLY A 137 31.57 19.34 44.22
N ARG A 138 32.82 18.95 43.96
CA ARG A 138 33.87 18.77 44.98
C ARG A 138 35.01 19.78 44.85
N MET A 139 34.77 20.86 44.11
CA MET A 139 35.81 21.82 43.81
C MET A 139 36.21 22.61 45.07
N ALA A 140 37.51 22.67 45.34
CA ALA A 140 38.10 23.44 46.42
C ALA A 140 39.28 24.27 45.90
N THR A 141 39.58 25.39 46.57
CA THR A 141 40.73 26.22 46.22
C THR A 141 42.05 25.47 46.38
N ASP A 142 43.03 25.82 45.55
CA ASP A 142 44.39 25.32 45.61
C ASP A 142 45.04 25.69 46.95
N ARG A 143 45.88 24.79 47.47
CA ARG A 143 46.60 24.99 48.74
C ARG A 143 47.72 26.01 48.63
N HIS A 144 48.24 26.23 47.41
CA HIS A 144 49.30 27.19 47.14
C HIS A 144 48.74 28.46 46.50
N LYS A 145 49.36 29.60 46.77
CA LYS A 145 49.05 30.85 46.08
C LYS A 145 49.57 30.80 44.64
N GLY A 146 48.77 31.29 43.70
CA GLY A 146 49.12 31.35 42.30
C GLY A 146 47.89 31.18 41.40
N THR A 147 47.92 31.82 40.24
CA THR A 147 46.91 31.69 39.18
C THR A 147 47.63 31.50 37.85
N ALA A 148 47.70 30.26 37.39
CA ALA A 148 48.35 29.83 36.16
C ALA A 148 47.34 29.76 34.99
N LEU A 149 46.71 30.90 34.70
CA LEU A 149 45.66 31.04 33.69
C LEU A 149 46.19 30.80 32.27
N TYR A 150 47.34 31.38 31.91
CA TYR A 150 47.92 31.18 30.57
C TYR A 150 48.32 29.72 30.33
N ASP A 151 48.93 29.07 31.32
CA ASP A 151 49.26 27.65 31.24
C ASP A 151 48.00 26.78 31.12
N ALA A 152 46.92 27.15 31.79
CA ALA A 152 45.64 26.45 31.69
C ALA A 152 45.05 26.53 30.26
N VAL A 153 45.09 27.71 29.65
CA VAL A 153 44.64 27.92 28.27
C VAL A 153 45.52 27.15 27.27
N ILE A 154 46.84 27.12 27.48
CA ILE A 154 47.77 26.36 26.64
C ILE A 154 47.50 24.86 26.77
N ALA A 155 47.32 24.34 28.00
CA ALA A 155 47.01 22.94 28.25
C ALA A 155 45.69 22.53 27.60
N ALA A 156 44.63 23.34 27.76
CA ALA A 156 43.34 23.11 27.13
C ALA A 156 43.42 23.09 25.60
N ALA A 157 44.14 24.05 25.01
CA ALA A 157 44.36 24.12 23.56
C ALA A 157 45.09 22.88 23.02
N ASN A 158 46.10 22.39 23.74
CA ASN A 158 46.82 21.17 23.38
C ASN A 158 45.94 19.92 23.47
N GLN A 159 45.10 19.79 24.51
CA GLN A 159 44.16 18.68 24.62
C GLN A 159 43.09 18.72 23.51
N LEU A 160 42.55 19.91 23.20
CA LEU A 160 41.60 20.10 22.09
C LEU A 160 42.21 19.79 20.73
N LYS A 161 43.52 20.02 20.54
CA LYS A 161 44.23 19.68 19.30
C LYS A 161 44.21 18.18 19.00
N GLY A 162 44.29 17.35 20.04
CA GLY A 162 44.24 15.89 19.95
C GLY A 162 42.83 15.29 19.89
N ASN A 163 41.78 16.09 20.13
CA ASN A 163 40.40 15.63 20.09
C ASN A 163 39.89 15.48 18.63
N PRO A 164 39.20 14.39 18.28
CA PRO A 164 38.72 14.13 16.91
C PRO A 164 37.55 15.03 16.48
N LEU A 165 36.89 15.72 17.41
CA LEU A 165 35.75 16.59 17.10
C LEU A 165 36.21 17.89 16.44
N PRO A 166 35.51 18.34 15.38
CA PRO A 166 35.86 19.56 14.67
C PRO A 166 35.57 20.80 15.52
N GLY A 167 34.56 20.75 16.40
CA GLY A 167 34.24 21.86 17.27
C GLY A 167 35.14 21.97 18.48
N ARG A 168 35.76 23.12 18.70
CA ARG A 168 36.68 23.35 19.82
C ARG A 168 36.31 24.63 20.52
N VAL A 169 36.00 24.53 21.80
CA VAL A 169 35.60 25.67 22.64
C VAL A 169 36.40 25.62 23.93
N ILE A 170 36.96 26.77 24.32
CA ILE A 170 37.60 26.98 25.61
C ILE A 170 36.69 27.96 26.35
N ILE A 171 36.19 27.56 27.53
CA ILE A 171 35.44 28.42 28.44
C ILE A 171 36.31 28.64 29.66
N VAL A 172 36.54 29.89 30.04
CA VAL A 172 37.36 30.24 31.21
C VAL A 172 36.46 30.93 32.23
N LEU A 173 36.49 30.43 33.47
CA LEU A 173 35.80 31.00 34.63
C LEU A 173 36.87 31.39 35.66
N SER A 174 37.15 32.69 35.76
CA SER A 174 38.22 33.27 36.59
C SER A 174 37.88 34.71 36.97
N ASP A 175 38.52 35.21 38.01
CA ASP A 175 38.53 36.62 38.40
C ASP A 175 39.60 37.45 37.66
N GLY A 176 40.41 36.83 36.79
CA GLY A 176 41.12 37.49 35.68
C GLY A 176 42.60 37.83 35.89
N ALA A 177 43.22 37.43 37.00
CA ALA A 177 44.64 37.69 37.25
C ALA A 177 45.52 36.46 36.94
N ASP A 178 46.59 36.62 36.16
CA ASP A 178 47.65 35.60 36.01
C ASP A 178 48.92 36.04 36.75
N ASN A 179 49.49 35.16 37.58
CA ASN A 179 50.72 35.44 38.31
C ASN A 179 51.62 34.21 38.57
N ALA A 180 51.24 33.05 38.02
CA ALA A 180 51.95 31.79 38.23
C ALA A 180 52.22 31.01 36.94
N SER A 181 51.80 31.51 35.77
CA SER A 181 52.08 30.83 34.51
C SER A 181 53.54 30.94 34.09
N ALA A 182 54.08 29.86 33.53
CA ALA A 182 55.35 29.89 32.80
C ALA A 182 55.18 30.46 31.38
N GLY A 183 53.99 30.29 30.78
CA GLY A 183 53.61 30.86 29.50
C GLY A 183 53.24 32.35 29.57
N THR A 184 53.19 32.98 28.41
CA THR A 184 52.73 34.37 28.24
C THR A 184 51.32 34.42 27.65
N LEU A 185 50.63 35.56 27.82
CA LEU A 185 49.35 35.83 27.17
C LEU A 185 49.43 35.61 25.65
N ALA A 186 50.51 36.05 25.00
CA ALA A 186 50.71 35.86 23.56
C ALA A 186 50.78 34.37 23.18
N THR A 187 51.47 33.55 23.98
CA THR A 187 51.52 32.09 23.75
C THR A 187 50.17 31.41 24.00
N ALA A 188 49.40 31.86 25.00
CA ALA A 188 48.05 31.37 25.26
C ALA A 188 47.07 31.73 24.12
N ILE A 189 47.11 32.97 23.63
CA ILE A 189 46.30 33.41 22.47
C ILE A 189 46.69 32.61 21.22
N LYS A 190 47.99 32.41 20.98
CA LYS A 190 48.47 31.60 19.84
C LYS A 190 48.01 30.14 19.95
N ALA A 191 48.09 29.54 21.13
CA ALA A 191 47.64 28.17 21.35
C ALA A 191 46.12 28.05 21.15
N ALA A 192 45.33 28.96 21.74
CA ALA A 192 43.88 28.99 21.62
C ALA A 192 43.41 29.24 20.18
N SER A 193 44.03 30.19 19.46
CA SER A 193 43.71 30.47 18.05
C SER A 193 44.08 29.33 17.10
N THR A 194 45.20 28.65 17.35
CA THR A 194 45.60 27.44 16.60
C THR A 194 44.65 26.28 16.86
N ALA A 195 44.20 26.11 18.11
CA ALA A 195 43.18 25.11 18.43
C ALA A 195 41.84 25.43 17.75
N ASN A 196 41.44 26.71 17.69
CA ASN A 196 40.19 27.17 17.09
C ASN A 196 40.17 27.25 15.54
N ALA A 197 41.26 26.86 14.86
CA ALA A 197 41.43 27.06 13.41
C ALA A 197 40.50 26.23 12.50
N ALA A 198 39.49 25.55 13.03
CA ALA A 198 38.54 24.81 12.21
C ALA A 198 37.14 24.77 12.83
N LEU A 199 36.34 25.82 12.67
CA LEU A 199 34.90 25.73 12.96
C LEU A 199 34.02 26.55 12.01
N LYS A 200 32.89 25.93 11.62
CA LYS A 200 31.86 26.38 10.66
C LYS A 200 32.27 26.44 9.19
N LYS A 201 32.98 25.43 8.69
CA LYS A 201 33.38 25.42 7.28
C LYS A 201 32.83 24.26 6.46
N THR A 202 32.03 23.34 7.01
CA THR A 202 31.53 22.18 6.23
C THR A 202 30.06 21.91 6.46
N TRP A 203 29.28 21.93 5.38
CA TRP A 203 27.88 21.50 5.33
C TRP A 203 27.77 20.13 4.67
N ARG A 204 26.95 19.24 5.23
CA ARG A 204 26.48 18.04 4.55
C ARG A 204 25.10 18.32 3.98
N VAL A 205 24.96 18.12 2.68
CA VAL A 205 23.67 18.24 2.00
C VAL A 205 23.22 16.90 1.47
N GLN A 206 21.92 16.63 1.56
CA GLN A 206 21.29 15.40 1.08
C GLN A 206 20.00 15.71 0.32
N TYR A 207 19.86 15.17 -0.89
CA TYR A 207 18.67 15.34 -1.73
C TYR A 207 18.44 14.13 -2.63
N VAL A 208 17.25 14.04 -3.24
CA VAL A 208 16.90 12.98 -4.20
C VAL A 208 17.06 13.52 -5.61
N THR A 209 17.84 12.83 -6.45
CA THR A 209 18.07 13.23 -7.86
C THR A 209 16.97 12.71 -8.78
N ALA A 210 16.70 13.45 -9.87
CA ALA A 210 15.84 13.01 -10.97
C ALA A 210 16.63 12.39 -12.15
N ALA A 211 17.96 12.46 -12.11
CA ALA A 211 18.84 11.90 -13.15
C ALA A 211 18.84 10.37 -13.15
N ARG A 212 19.07 9.76 -14.31
CA ARG A 212 18.97 8.30 -14.48
C ARG A 212 20.29 7.60 -14.07
N PRO A 213 20.25 6.31 -13.69
CA PRO A 213 21.48 5.54 -13.46
C PRO A 213 22.41 5.56 -14.67
N GLY A 214 23.68 5.91 -14.45
CA GLY A 214 24.68 6.08 -15.52
C GLY A 214 24.85 7.51 -16.05
N ASP A 215 23.90 8.41 -15.76
CA ASP A 215 24.03 9.83 -16.13
C ASP A 215 25.12 10.52 -15.32
N SER A 216 25.72 11.57 -15.92
CA SER A 216 26.59 12.50 -15.20
C SER A 216 25.79 13.75 -14.84
N ILE A 217 25.77 14.10 -13.57
CA ILE A 217 25.14 15.32 -13.06
C ILE A 217 26.18 16.40 -12.81
N ARG A 218 25.80 17.65 -13.05
CA ARG A 218 26.58 18.84 -12.70
C ARG A 218 25.98 19.45 -11.44
N LEU A 219 26.62 19.22 -10.30
CA LEU A 219 26.18 19.76 -9.01
C LEU A 219 26.89 21.08 -8.73
N THR A 220 26.11 22.15 -8.58
CA THR A 220 26.62 23.50 -8.24
C THR A 220 26.16 23.89 -6.85
N ALA A 221 27.09 24.32 -6.00
CA ALA A 221 26.79 24.92 -4.71
C ALA A 221 27.21 26.39 -4.70
N SER A 222 26.40 27.26 -4.11
CA SER A 222 26.75 28.67 -3.94
C SER A 222 26.36 29.20 -2.57
N ILE A 223 27.08 30.23 -2.15
CA ILE A 223 26.79 31.00 -0.95
C ILE A 223 26.87 32.48 -1.32
N VAL A 224 25.85 33.23 -0.91
CA VAL A 224 25.77 34.67 -1.16
C VAL A 224 27.03 35.36 -0.61
N GLY A 225 27.74 36.08 -1.47
CA GLY A 225 28.98 36.78 -1.12
C GLY A 225 30.26 35.93 -1.03
N GLN A 226 30.21 34.61 -1.29
CA GLN A 226 31.38 33.71 -1.23
C GLN A 226 31.63 32.91 -2.52
N GLY A 227 30.84 33.18 -3.57
CA GLY A 227 30.97 32.55 -4.89
C GLY A 227 30.25 31.21 -5.02
N SER A 228 30.45 30.56 -6.17
CA SER A 228 29.86 29.27 -6.52
C SER A 228 30.92 28.29 -7.00
N THR A 229 30.68 27.01 -6.77
CA THR A 229 31.54 25.92 -7.23
C THR A 229 30.71 24.81 -7.84
N THR A 230 31.24 24.19 -8.87
CA THR A 230 30.55 23.16 -9.64
C THR A 230 31.42 21.92 -9.72
N GLN A 231 30.84 20.75 -9.42
CA GLN A 231 31.48 19.46 -9.57
C GLN A 231 30.60 18.51 -10.39
N LEU A 232 31.23 17.78 -11.29
CA LEU A 232 30.61 16.67 -12.01
C LEU A 232 30.62 15.42 -11.13
N ALA A 233 29.47 14.75 -11.05
CA ALA A 233 29.33 13.48 -10.36
C ALA A 233 28.63 12.47 -11.28
N ARG A 234 29.14 11.24 -11.32
CA ARG A 234 28.56 10.17 -12.13
C ARG A 234 27.68 9.29 -11.23
N ILE A 235 26.46 9.05 -11.67
CA ILE A 235 25.56 8.12 -10.98
C ILE A 235 26.03 6.69 -11.30
N PRO A 236 26.16 5.79 -10.30
CA PRO A 236 26.54 4.40 -10.54
C PRO A 236 25.69 3.80 -11.66
N ALA A 237 26.36 3.22 -12.67
CA ALA A 237 25.69 2.47 -13.72
C ALA A 237 25.02 1.24 -13.10
N ARG A 238 23.94 0.78 -13.73
CA ARG A 238 23.03 -0.27 -13.24
C ARG A 238 23.66 -1.66 -13.08
N ASP A 239 24.98 -1.78 -13.22
CA ASP A 239 25.71 -3.05 -13.35
C ASP A 239 26.13 -3.68 -12.01
N SER A 240 25.89 -3.03 -10.87
CA SER A 240 26.24 -3.57 -9.54
C SER A 240 25.09 -3.66 -8.53
N ILE A 241 23.84 -3.51 -8.98
CA ILE A 241 22.67 -3.92 -8.20
C ILE A 241 22.06 -5.10 -8.94
N SER A 242 22.29 -6.31 -8.43
CA SER A 242 21.59 -7.51 -8.86
C SER A 242 20.08 -7.26 -8.83
N ALA A 243 19.51 -7.03 -10.01
CA ALA A 243 18.07 -7.01 -10.18
C ALA A 243 17.52 -8.39 -9.75
N PRO A 244 16.37 -8.47 -9.08
CA PRO A 244 15.69 -9.75 -8.90
C PRO A 244 15.47 -10.36 -10.28
N GLU A 245 15.74 -11.66 -10.42
CA GLU A 245 15.62 -12.35 -11.71
C GLU A 245 14.25 -12.06 -12.34
N PRO A 246 14.19 -11.75 -13.65
CA PRO A 246 12.91 -11.60 -14.33
C PRO A 246 12.10 -12.88 -14.16
N SER A 247 10.80 -12.73 -13.91
CA SER A 247 9.91 -13.86 -13.71
C SER A 247 10.04 -14.84 -14.89
N LYS A 248 10.24 -16.12 -14.59
CA LYS A 248 10.33 -17.22 -15.58
C LYS A 248 9.05 -17.40 -16.43
N LEU A 249 8.05 -16.57 -16.20
CA LEU A 249 6.73 -16.60 -16.84
C LEU A 249 6.71 -15.93 -18.21
N LEU A 250 7.66 -15.03 -18.53
CA LEU A 250 7.68 -14.31 -19.81
C LEU A 250 8.99 -14.54 -20.57
N PRO A 251 8.92 -14.79 -21.90
CA PRO A 251 10.10 -15.00 -22.72
C PRO A 251 10.98 -13.74 -22.75
N LYS A 252 12.30 -13.90 -22.72
CA LYS A 252 13.30 -12.82 -22.62
C LYS A 252 13.13 -11.70 -23.67
N ASN A 253 12.54 -12.05 -24.82
CA ASN A 253 12.28 -11.16 -25.95
C ASN A 253 11.17 -10.13 -25.66
N ALA A 254 10.33 -10.37 -24.64
CA ALA A 254 9.25 -9.48 -24.21
C ALA A 254 9.75 -8.22 -23.47
N TYR A 255 11.02 -8.20 -23.06
CA TYR A 255 11.64 -7.09 -22.33
C TYR A 255 12.41 -6.10 -23.22
N GLY A 256 12.44 -6.32 -24.54
CA GLY A 256 13.04 -5.39 -25.51
C GLY A 256 12.14 -4.18 -25.84
N PRO A 257 12.64 -3.16 -26.56
CA PRO A 257 11.89 -1.93 -26.89
C PRO A 257 10.62 -2.17 -27.73
N GLY A 258 10.54 -3.29 -28.45
CA GLY A 258 9.33 -3.73 -29.17
C GLY A 258 8.39 -4.63 -28.35
N GLY A 259 8.82 -5.13 -27.20
CA GLY A 259 8.05 -6.03 -26.33
C GLY A 259 6.77 -5.41 -25.78
N PRO A 260 6.82 -4.19 -25.22
CA PRO A 260 5.62 -3.47 -24.79
C PRO A 260 4.65 -3.21 -25.94
N LEU A 261 5.15 -2.92 -27.15
CA LEU A 261 4.31 -2.69 -28.33
C LEU A 261 3.63 -3.98 -28.80
N ALA A 262 4.35 -5.11 -28.84
CA ALA A 262 3.80 -6.41 -29.20
C ALA A 262 2.77 -6.92 -28.19
N ILE A 263 3.02 -6.71 -26.88
CA ILE A 263 2.06 -7.01 -25.82
C ILE A 263 0.85 -6.07 -25.93
N ALA A 264 1.05 -4.77 -26.16
CA ALA A 264 -0.05 -3.82 -26.35
C ALA A 264 -0.90 -4.16 -27.58
N ILE A 265 -0.30 -4.61 -28.68
CA ILE A 265 -1.01 -5.07 -29.88
C ILE A 265 -1.75 -6.38 -29.60
N ALA A 266 -1.11 -7.37 -28.97
CA ALA A 266 -1.74 -8.64 -28.61
C ALA A 266 -2.92 -8.46 -27.64
N VAL A 267 -2.76 -7.59 -26.64
CA VAL A 267 -3.81 -7.24 -25.68
C VAL A 267 -4.89 -6.38 -26.34
N SER A 268 -4.55 -5.44 -27.23
CA SER A 268 -5.52 -4.65 -28.01
C SER A 268 -6.32 -5.53 -28.97
N LEU A 269 -5.70 -6.55 -29.57
CA LEU A 269 -6.38 -7.54 -30.40
C LEU A 269 -7.31 -8.41 -29.55
N LEU A 270 -6.89 -8.84 -28.35
CA LEU A 270 -7.73 -9.57 -27.40
C LEU A 270 -8.91 -8.74 -26.90
N VAL A 271 -8.71 -7.45 -26.67
CA VAL A 271 -9.75 -6.49 -26.29
C VAL A 271 -10.68 -6.18 -27.45
N LEU A 272 -10.17 -6.00 -28.66
CA LEU A 272 -10.99 -5.84 -29.86
C LEU A 272 -11.85 -7.09 -30.08
N PHE A 273 -11.28 -8.28 -29.85
CA PHE A 273 -12.01 -9.54 -29.84
C PHE A 273 -13.10 -9.54 -28.75
N GLY A 274 -12.75 -9.29 -27.49
CA GLY A 274 -13.69 -9.26 -26.36
C GLY A 274 -14.80 -8.21 -26.50
N CYS A 275 -14.49 -7.03 -27.05
CA CYS A 275 -15.44 -5.96 -27.30
C CYS A 275 -16.37 -6.31 -28.48
N LEU A 276 -15.84 -6.85 -29.58
CA LEU A 276 -16.65 -7.39 -30.69
C LEU A 276 -17.59 -8.51 -30.22
N PHE A 277 -17.15 -9.35 -29.26
CA PHE A 277 -17.96 -10.39 -28.64
C PHE A 277 -19.03 -9.85 -27.70
N PHE A 278 -18.70 -8.86 -26.86
CA PHE A 278 -19.66 -8.19 -25.99
C PHE A 278 -20.78 -7.51 -26.80
N LEU A 279 -20.43 -6.81 -27.88
CA LEU A 279 -21.40 -6.21 -28.79
C LEU A 279 -22.20 -7.25 -29.60
N ALA A 280 -21.62 -8.43 -29.88
CA ALA A 280 -22.33 -9.53 -30.54
C ALA A 280 -23.30 -10.27 -29.60
N GLY A 281 -22.91 -10.50 -28.34
CA GLY A 281 -23.74 -11.16 -27.32
C GLY A 281 -24.94 -10.33 -26.88
N ILE A 282 -24.77 -9.01 -26.72
CA ILE A 282 -25.86 -8.10 -26.33
C ILE A 282 -26.90 -7.96 -27.46
N ARG A 283 -26.47 -7.98 -28.73
CA ARG A 283 -27.39 -7.86 -29.87
C ARG A 283 -28.08 -9.18 -30.24
N GLY A 284 -27.55 -10.32 -29.81
CA GLY A 284 -28.07 -11.66 -30.14
C GLY A 284 -29.36 -12.04 -29.38
N SER A 285 -29.50 -11.65 -28.11
CA SER A 285 -30.67 -12.01 -27.30
C SER A 285 -31.78 -10.96 -27.28
N TRP A 286 -31.44 -9.67 -27.31
CA TRP A 286 -32.42 -8.59 -27.15
C TRP A 286 -33.27 -8.33 -28.41
N VAL A 287 -32.66 -8.46 -29.60
CA VAL A 287 -33.34 -8.20 -30.88
C VAL A 287 -34.16 -9.42 -31.34
N ARG A 288 -33.76 -10.64 -30.94
CA ARG A 288 -34.38 -11.89 -31.39
C ARG A 288 -35.70 -12.18 -30.66
N SER A 289 -35.83 -11.80 -29.39
CA SER A 289 -37.04 -12.03 -28.60
C SER A 289 -38.19 -11.04 -28.88
N ARG A 290 -37.94 -9.94 -29.60
CA ARG A 290 -39.00 -8.99 -30.00
C ARG A 290 -39.45 -9.09 -31.45
N ILE A 291 -38.61 -9.62 -32.34
CA ILE A 291 -38.95 -9.72 -33.77
C ILE A 291 -39.72 -11.01 -34.08
N VAL A 292 -39.44 -12.11 -33.37
CA VAL A 292 -40.14 -13.40 -33.60
C VAL A 292 -41.60 -13.37 -33.13
N ALA A 293 -41.97 -12.45 -32.24
CA ALA A 293 -43.36 -12.32 -31.78
C ALA A 293 -44.30 -11.63 -32.80
N HIS A 294 -43.80 -10.95 -33.84
CA HIS A 294 -44.63 -10.08 -34.69
C HIS A 294 -44.34 -10.09 -36.21
N THR A 295 -43.44 -10.94 -36.73
CA THR A 295 -43.25 -11.03 -38.18
C THR A 295 -43.54 -12.43 -38.69
N GLY A 296 -44.71 -12.56 -39.33
CA GLY A 296 -45.04 -13.65 -40.22
C GLY A 296 -44.00 -13.80 -41.34
N GLU A 297 -43.99 -15.00 -41.90
CA GLU A 297 -43.05 -15.47 -42.90
C GLU A 297 -42.90 -14.50 -44.09
N GLY A 298 -41.66 -14.19 -44.46
CA GLY A 298 -41.41 -13.38 -45.65
C GLY A 298 -39.97 -12.94 -45.87
N LYS A 299 -39.24 -13.74 -46.67
CA LYS A 299 -38.08 -13.33 -47.50
C LYS A 299 -36.87 -12.69 -46.79
N GLY A 300 -35.97 -13.54 -46.27
CA GLY A 300 -34.64 -13.13 -45.79
C GLY A 300 -33.47 -14.05 -46.17
N HIS A 301 -33.65 -14.95 -47.15
CA HIS A 301 -32.69 -16.05 -47.38
C HIS A 301 -31.33 -15.64 -47.99
N ALA A 302 -31.18 -14.45 -48.58
CA ALA A 302 -29.91 -14.04 -49.20
C ALA A 302 -28.90 -13.33 -48.25
N LYS A 303 -29.37 -12.79 -47.10
CA LYS A 303 -28.49 -12.13 -46.10
C LYS A 303 -28.14 -13.01 -44.89
N LYS A 304 -28.76 -14.20 -44.79
CA LYS A 304 -28.62 -15.16 -43.69
C LYS A 304 -27.27 -15.91 -43.73
N ASN A 305 -26.82 -16.30 -44.92
CA ASN A 305 -25.62 -17.15 -45.09
C ASN A 305 -24.28 -16.49 -44.68
N ARG A 306 -24.07 -15.19 -44.92
CA ARG A 306 -22.79 -14.51 -44.59
C ARG A 306 -22.64 -14.18 -43.10
N LYS A 307 -23.76 -14.05 -42.37
CA LYS A 307 -23.78 -13.86 -40.90
C LYS A 307 -23.71 -15.20 -40.16
N GLU A 308 -24.33 -16.25 -40.71
CA GLU A 308 -24.24 -17.63 -40.18
C GLU A 308 -22.81 -18.20 -40.23
N GLN A 309 -22.01 -17.83 -41.24
CA GLN A 309 -20.63 -18.32 -41.37
C GLN A 309 -19.68 -17.75 -40.31
N ARG A 310 -19.85 -16.48 -39.90
CA ARG A 310 -19.10 -15.88 -38.77
C ARG A 310 -19.52 -16.49 -37.43
N THR A 311 -20.80 -16.85 -37.26
CA THR A 311 -21.27 -17.54 -36.04
C THR A 311 -20.85 -19.01 -35.97
N LYS A 312 -20.56 -19.67 -37.11
CA LYS A 312 -20.10 -21.07 -37.16
C LYS A 312 -18.70 -21.28 -36.57
N MET A 313 -17.78 -20.32 -36.79
CA MET A 313 -16.43 -20.37 -36.19
C MET A 313 -16.46 -20.13 -34.68
N PHE A 314 -17.45 -19.38 -34.17
CA PHE A 314 -17.62 -19.16 -32.74
C PHE A 314 -18.42 -20.28 -32.07
N SER A 315 -19.41 -20.87 -32.75
CA SER A 315 -20.15 -22.01 -32.22
C SER A 315 -19.28 -23.25 -32.04
N SER A 316 -18.22 -23.43 -32.85
CA SER A 316 -17.27 -24.54 -32.67
C SER A 316 -16.41 -24.37 -31.43
N ILE A 317 -15.91 -23.16 -31.16
CA ILE A 317 -15.16 -22.85 -29.93
C ILE A 317 -16.09 -22.97 -28.71
N PHE A 318 -17.32 -22.47 -28.81
CA PHE A 318 -18.28 -22.58 -27.72
C PHE A 318 -18.69 -24.03 -27.45
N ALA A 319 -18.92 -24.82 -28.50
CA ALA A 319 -19.23 -26.24 -28.38
C ALA A 319 -18.03 -27.03 -27.85
N ALA A 320 -16.80 -26.71 -28.26
CA ALA A 320 -15.59 -27.33 -27.73
C ALA A 320 -15.39 -27.00 -26.24
N THR A 321 -15.65 -25.75 -25.85
CA THR A 321 -15.58 -25.30 -24.45
C THR A 321 -16.64 -26.00 -23.59
N GLU A 322 -17.88 -26.06 -24.06
CA GLU A 322 -18.97 -26.78 -23.37
C GLU A 322 -18.65 -28.28 -23.26
N LYS A 323 -18.12 -28.91 -24.31
CA LYS A 323 -17.76 -30.33 -24.29
C LYS A 323 -16.58 -30.62 -23.35
N ALA A 324 -15.62 -29.70 -23.23
CA ALA A 324 -14.44 -29.87 -22.39
C ALA A 324 -14.71 -29.58 -20.90
N LEU A 325 -15.60 -28.62 -20.59
CA LEU A 325 -15.80 -28.11 -19.23
C LEU A 325 -17.18 -28.48 -18.65
N GLY A 326 -18.11 -29.00 -19.46
CA GLY A 326 -19.51 -29.26 -19.12
C GLY A 326 -19.72 -30.12 -17.88
N ASP A 327 -18.89 -31.15 -17.71
CA ASP A 327 -19.03 -32.12 -16.62
C ASP A 327 -18.51 -31.60 -15.28
N LEU A 328 -17.71 -30.53 -15.30
CA LEU A 328 -17.13 -29.97 -14.09
C LEU A 328 -18.21 -29.47 -13.14
N LYS A 329 -18.01 -29.75 -11.84
CA LYS A 329 -18.92 -29.34 -10.76
C LYS A 329 -19.22 -27.83 -10.79
N HIS A 330 -18.20 -27.01 -11.08
CA HIS A 330 -18.34 -25.55 -11.16
C HIS A 330 -19.16 -25.12 -12.38
N TRP A 331 -19.04 -25.81 -13.51
CA TRP A 331 -19.81 -25.51 -14.72
C TRP A 331 -21.30 -25.78 -14.51
N ARG A 332 -21.64 -26.94 -13.94
CA ARG A 332 -23.02 -27.27 -13.55
C ARG A 332 -23.58 -26.33 -12.48
N ALA A 333 -22.74 -25.82 -11.58
CA ALA A 333 -23.18 -24.81 -10.61
C ALA A 333 -23.56 -23.48 -11.28
N ILE A 334 -22.78 -23.03 -12.28
CA ILE A 334 -23.10 -21.82 -13.06
C ILE A 334 -24.35 -22.03 -13.91
N SER A 335 -24.49 -23.19 -14.56
CA SER A 335 -25.70 -23.55 -15.32
C SER A 335 -26.95 -23.46 -14.46
N ARG A 336 -26.94 -24.11 -13.28
CA ARG A 336 -28.06 -24.02 -12.31
C ARG A 336 -28.28 -22.60 -11.84
N MET A 337 -27.23 -21.81 -11.65
CA MET A 337 -27.36 -20.40 -11.26
C MET A 337 -28.09 -19.57 -12.34
N LEU A 338 -27.72 -19.75 -13.62
CA LEU A 338 -28.33 -19.06 -14.75
C LEU A 338 -29.80 -19.44 -14.94
N GLU A 339 -30.10 -20.74 -14.82
CA GLU A 339 -31.47 -21.26 -14.86
C GLU A 339 -32.33 -20.69 -13.74
N ARG A 340 -31.81 -20.69 -12.50
CA ARG A 340 -32.49 -20.08 -11.35
C ARG A 340 -32.70 -18.58 -11.50
N ALA A 341 -31.78 -17.89 -12.18
CA ALA A 341 -31.90 -16.47 -12.48
C ALA A 341 -32.86 -16.15 -13.64
N ASP A 342 -33.40 -17.15 -14.32
CA ASP A 342 -34.15 -17.02 -15.58
C ASP A 342 -33.40 -16.11 -16.57
N VAL A 343 -32.15 -16.47 -16.82
CA VAL A 343 -31.29 -15.79 -17.78
C VAL A 343 -31.13 -16.71 -18.99
N GLN A 344 -31.58 -16.25 -20.15
CA GLN A 344 -31.56 -16.99 -21.43
C GLN A 344 -30.15 -17.06 -22.05
N LEU A 345 -29.10 -17.13 -21.23
CA LEU A 345 -27.71 -17.24 -21.68
C LEU A 345 -27.22 -18.66 -21.45
N ARG A 346 -26.46 -19.18 -22.41
CA ARG A 346 -25.73 -20.44 -22.21
C ARG A 346 -24.58 -20.23 -21.23
N THR A 347 -24.22 -21.28 -20.50
CA THR A 347 -23.09 -21.26 -19.56
C THR A 347 -21.80 -20.77 -20.23
N VAL A 348 -21.52 -21.23 -21.46
CA VAL A 348 -20.38 -20.75 -22.26
C VAL A 348 -20.43 -19.24 -22.48
N GLU A 349 -21.56 -18.72 -22.95
CA GLU A 349 -21.72 -17.30 -23.30
C GLU A 349 -21.46 -16.43 -22.07
N PHE A 350 -21.98 -16.86 -20.92
CA PHE A 350 -21.78 -16.19 -19.65
C PHE A 350 -20.31 -16.16 -19.20
N VAL A 351 -19.59 -17.29 -19.33
CA VAL A 351 -18.16 -17.37 -18.98
C VAL A 351 -17.33 -16.45 -19.89
N TRP A 352 -17.61 -16.43 -21.19
CA TRP A 352 -16.91 -15.54 -22.13
C TRP A 352 -17.21 -14.07 -21.90
N ILE A 353 -18.44 -13.69 -21.51
CA ILE A 353 -18.77 -12.33 -21.09
C ILE A 353 -17.95 -11.93 -19.86
N SER A 354 -17.84 -12.83 -18.88
CA SER A 354 -17.08 -12.60 -17.65
C SER A 354 -15.58 -12.45 -17.93
N LEU A 355 -15.02 -13.32 -18.77
CA LEU A 355 -13.62 -13.23 -19.18
C LEU A 355 -13.34 -11.95 -20.00
N GLY A 356 -14.25 -11.61 -20.93
CA GLY A 356 -14.16 -10.39 -21.72
C GLY A 356 -14.17 -9.12 -20.87
N ALA A 357 -15.05 -9.05 -19.85
CA ALA A 357 -15.07 -7.94 -18.90
C ALA A 357 -13.75 -7.79 -18.13
N GLY A 358 -13.16 -8.91 -17.69
CA GLY A 358 -11.84 -8.93 -17.05
C GLY A 358 -10.75 -8.40 -17.96
N VAL A 359 -10.65 -8.91 -19.19
CA VAL A 359 -9.63 -8.50 -20.17
C VAL A 359 -9.75 -7.02 -20.55
N LEU A 360 -10.97 -6.50 -20.72
CA LEU A 360 -11.21 -5.08 -20.99
C LEU A 360 -10.69 -4.20 -19.84
N MET A 361 -10.97 -4.58 -18.61
CA MET A 361 -10.50 -3.84 -17.43
C MET A 361 -9.00 -3.99 -17.19
N ALA A 362 -8.41 -5.13 -17.56
CA ALA A 362 -6.96 -5.32 -17.56
C ALA A 362 -6.26 -4.34 -18.51
N LEU A 363 -6.76 -4.20 -19.75
CA LEU A 363 -6.20 -3.23 -20.70
C LEU A 363 -6.35 -1.79 -20.17
N PHE A 364 -7.51 -1.45 -19.62
CA PHE A 364 -7.73 -0.14 -19.02
C PHE A 364 -6.70 0.12 -17.89
N ALA A 365 -6.51 -0.84 -16.99
CA ALA A 365 -5.53 -0.71 -15.91
C ALA A 365 -4.08 -0.55 -16.42
N LEU A 366 -3.72 -1.21 -17.52
CA LEU A 366 -2.40 -1.05 -18.16
C LEU A 366 -2.21 0.34 -18.79
N LEU A 367 -3.22 0.83 -19.51
CA LEU A 367 -3.17 2.14 -20.17
C LEU A 367 -2.98 3.30 -19.18
N PHE A 368 -3.50 3.17 -17.96
CA PHE A 368 -3.40 4.17 -16.90
C PHE A 368 -2.24 3.93 -15.91
N GLY A 369 -1.34 2.97 -16.21
CA GLY A 369 -0.15 2.72 -15.40
C GLY A 369 -0.47 2.25 -13.96
N ALA A 370 -1.53 1.45 -13.80
CA ALA A 370 -1.91 0.90 -12.50
C ALA A 370 -0.76 0.05 -11.90
N SER A 371 -0.62 0.07 -10.57
CA SER A 371 0.29 -0.85 -9.88
C SER A 371 -0.12 -2.31 -10.14
N ALA A 372 0.83 -3.25 -10.08
CA ALA A 372 0.55 -4.67 -10.35
C ALA A 372 -0.59 -5.24 -9.48
N VAL A 373 -0.67 -4.82 -8.22
CA VAL A 373 -1.75 -5.21 -7.30
C VAL A 373 -3.10 -4.64 -7.76
N LEU A 374 -3.14 -3.36 -8.12
CA LEU A 374 -4.36 -2.70 -8.59
C LEU A 374 -4.83 -3.28 -9.93
N PHE A 375 -3.89 -3.63 -10.83
CA PHE A 375 -4.18 -4.30 -12.09
C PHE A 375 -4.89 -5.65 -11.89
N VAL A 376 -4.33 -6.52 -11.03
CA VAL A 376 -4.94 -7.82 -10.72
C VAL A 376 -6.31 -7.63 -10.06
N ALA A 377 -6.40 -6.72 -9.08
CA ALA A 377 -7.64 -6.45 -8.36
C ALA A 377 -8.76 -5.96 -9.29
N LEU A 378 -8.48 -5.01 -10.19
CA LEU A 378 -9.47 -4.48 -11.14
C LEU A 378 -9.90 -5.53 -12.16
N THR A 379 -8.97 -6.35 -12.66
CA THR A 379 -9.25 -7.42 -13.61
C THR A 379 -10.18 -8.48 -13.01
N VAL A 380 -9.86 -8.94 -11.79
CA VAL A 380 -10.69 -9.93 -11.07
C VAL A 380 -12.05 -9.33 -10.70
N ALA A 381 -12.07 -8.09 -10.18
CA ALA A 381 -13.31 -7.41 -9.84
C ALA A 381 -14.24 -7.31 -11.05
N ALA A 382 -13.71 -6.90 -12.21
CA ALA A 382 -14.48 -6.79 -13.44
C ALA A 382 -15.03 -8.12 -13.94
N GLY A 383 -14.22 -9.19 -13.89
CA GLY A 383 -14.67 -10.53 -14.25
C GLY A 383 -15.73 -11.08 -13.28
N MET A 384 -15.74 -10.63 -12.02
CA MET A 384 -16.74 -11.00 -11.03
C MET A 384 -18.05 -10.22 -11.15
N VAL A 385 -18.10 -9.09 -11.87
CA VAL A 385 -19.32 -8.26 -11.99
C VAL A 385 -20.49 -9.04 -12.62
N PRO A 386 -20.34 -9.72 -13.78
CA PRO A 386 -21.44 -10.50 -14.37
C PRO A 386 -21.93 -11.61 -13.43
N PHE A 387 -21.01 -12.26 -12.71
CA PHE A 387 -21.34 -13.26 -11.71
C PHE A 387 -22.15 -12.69 -10.55
N ALA A 388 -21.71 -11.55 -10.00
CA ALA A 388 -22.46 -10.84 -8.96
C ALA A 388 -23.85 -10.43 -9.44
N TRP A 389 -23.98 -9.94 -10.68
CA TRP A 389 -25.27 -9.55 -11.25
C TRP A 389 -26.25 -10.72 -11.38
N VAL A 390 -25.82 -11.85 -11.98
CA VAL A 390 -26.67 -13.05 -12.10
C VAL A 390 -27.03 -13.59 -10.72
N TRP A 391 -26.06 -13.61 -9.79
CA TRP A 391 -26.29 -14.07 -8.44
C TRP A 391 -27.31 -13.21 -7.68
N LEU A 392 -27.24 -11.88 -7.83
CA LEU A 392 -28.23 -10.95 -7.28
C LEU A 392 -29.61 -11.16 -7.91
N LYS A 393 -29.69 -11.34 -9.24
CA LYS A 393 -30.94 -11.60 -9.96
C LYS A 393 -31.59 -12.91 -9.49
N MET A 394 -30.81 -14.00 -9.42
CA MET A 394 -31.23 -15.29 -8.85
C MET A 394 -31.76 -15.09 -7.43
N ARG A 395 -30.98 -14.47 -6.55
CA ARG A 395 -31.39 -14.28 -5.14
C ARG A 395 -32.68 -13.48 -5.00
N LYS A 396 -32.85 -12.43 -5.81
CA LYS A 396 -34.07 -11.63 -5.82
C LYS A 396 -35.27 -12.48 -6.27
N ARG A 397 -35.11 -13.29 -7.32
CA ARG A 397 -36.15 -14.18 -7.84
C ARG A 397 -36.55 -15.27 -6.84
N LEU A 398 -35.57 -16.01 -6.29
CA LEU A 398 -35.83 -17.05 -5.28
C LEU A 398 -36.49 -16.45 -4.02
N LYS A 399 -36.05 -15.25 -3.60
CA LYS A 399 -36.66 -14.55 -2.48
C LYS A 399 -38.09 -14.09 -2.76
N ALA A 400 -38.39 -13.60 -3.97
CA ALA A 400 -39.74 -13.22 -4.35
C ALA A 400 -40.70 -14.42 -4.30
N PHE A 401 -40.28 -15.57 -4.85
CA PHE A 401 -41.04 -16.81 -4.74
C PHE A 401 -41.29 -17.21 -3.27
N GLU A 402 -40.24 -17.19 -2.45
CA GLU A 402 -40.33 -17.59 -1.06
C GLU A 402 -41.21 -16.64 -0.23
N ASP A 403 -41.17 -15.34 -0.51
CA ASP A 403 -41.98 -14.34 0.19
C ASP A 403 -43.48 -14.48 -0.15
N GLU A 404 -43.82 -14.80 -1.41
CA GLU A 404 -45.21 -14.98 -1.90
C GLU A 404 -45.78 -16.38 -1.56
N LEU A 405 -44.91 -17.36 -1.24
CA LEU A 405 -45.29 -18.76 -1.02
C LEU A 405 -46.52 -18.97 -0.10
N PRO A 406 -46.64 -18.36 1.10
CA PRO A 406 -47.82 -18.55 1.95
C PRO A 406 -49.14 -18.20 1.24
N ASP A 407 -49.15 -17.11 0.49
CA ASP A 407 -50.34 -16.62 -0.21
C ASP A 407 -50.72 -17.55 -1.37
N LEU A 408 -49.72 -18.12 -2.06
CA LEU A 408 -49.94 -19.15 -3.10
C LEU A 408 -50.56 -20.42 -2.50
N LEU A 409 -50.08 -20.87 -1.33
CA LEU A 409 -50.63 -22.05 -0.66
C LEU A 409 -52.07 -21.81 -0.18
N ILE A 410 -52.39 -20.62 0.33
CA ILE A 410 -53.75 -20.22 0.71
C ILE A 410 -54.67 -20.21 -0.52
N THR A 411 -54.20 -19.70 -1.65
CA THR A 411 -54.98 -19.68 -2.90
C THR A 411 -55.31 -21.09 -3.37
N ILE A 412 -54.35 -22.02 -3.30
CA ILE A 412 -54.57 -23.44 -3.61
C ILE A 412 -55.55 -24.06 -2.61
N ALA A 413 -55.38 -23.80 -1.30
CA ALA A 413 -56.28 -24.31 -0.26
C ALA A 413 -57.72 -23.83 -0.47
N ALA A 414 -57.91 -22.54 -0.77
CA ALA A 414 -59.22 -21.96 -1.03
C ALA A 414 -59.91 -22.59 -2.26
N SER A 415 -59.17 -22.80 -3.35
CA SER A 415 -59.70 -23.46 -4.55
C SER A 415 -60.11 -24.91 -4.26
N LEU A 416 -59.28 -25.67 -3.54
CA LEU A 416 -59.61 -27.02 -3.10
C LEU A 416 -60.83 -27.07 -2.16
N LYS A 417 -60.95 -26.10 -1.25
CA LYS A 417 -62.08 -25.97 -0.31
C LYS A 417 -63.39 -25.64 -1.02
N ALA A 418 -63.32 -24.93 -2.15
CA ALA A 418 -64.44 -24.68 -3.05
C ALA A 418 -64.82 -25.91 -3.91
N GLY A 419 -64.14 -27.05 -3.74
CA GLY A 419 -64.42 -28.30 -4.44
C GLY A 419 -63.71 -28.44 -5.79
N HIS A 420 -62.80 -27.52 -6.15
CA HIS A 420 -62.02 -27.66 -7.37
C HIS A 420 -60.96 -28.76 -7.26
N SER A 421 -60.59 -29.33 -8.40
CA SER A 421 -59.49 -30.29 -8.47
C SER A 421 -58.14 -29.63 -8.14
N PHE A 422 -57.17 -30.40 -7.66
CA PHE A 422 -55.82 -29.90 -7.38
C PHE A 422 -55.18 -29.20 -8.59
N LYS A 423 -55.38 -29.74 -9.80
CA LYS A 423 -54.91 -29.13 -11.05
C LYS A 423 -55.54 -27.74 -11.29
N GLN A 424 -56.83 -27.56 -10.98
CA GLN A 424 -57.51 -26.26 -11.08
C GLN A 424 -57.01 -25.28 -10.01
N GLY A 425 -56.73 -25.76 -8.79
CA GLY A 425 -56.09 -24.93 -7.76
C GLY A 425 -54.71 -24.41 -8.18
N LEU A 426 -53.90 -25.25 -8.85
CA LEU A 426 -52.63 -24.81 -9.45
C LEU A 426 -52.84 -23.82 -10.61
N GLN A 427 -53.90 -23.99 -11.41
CA GLN A 427 -54.25 -23.07 -12.49
C GLN A 427 -54.63 -21.67 -11.96
N ALA A 428 -55.35 -21.59 -10.83
CA ALA A 428 -55.65 -20.32 -10.19
C ALA A 428 -54.38 -19.52 -9.87
N VAL A 429 -53.32 -20.20 -9.41
CA VAL A 429 -52.01 -19.56 -9.16
C VAL A 429 -51.33 -19.07 -10.44
N VAL A 430 -51.55 -19.74 -11.57
CA VAL A 430 -51.01 -19.28 -12.86
C VAL A 430 -51.72 -18.01 -13.34
N ASP A 431 -53.03 -17.93 -13.10
CA ASP A 431 -53.85 -16.83 -13.60
C ASP A 431 -53.78 -15.60 -12.69
N GLU A 432 -53.68 -15.78 -11.37
CA GLU A 432 -53.69 -14.70 -10.37
C GLU A 432 -52.29 -14.36 -9.81
N GLY A 433 -51.32 -15.27 -9.92
CA GLY A 433 -50.00 -15.10 -9.32
C GLY A 433 -49.07 -14.16 -10.08
N HIS A 434 -48.03 -13.69 -9.40
CA HIS A 434 -47.00 -12.82 -9.99
C HIS A 434 -45.75 -13.61 -10.42
N PRO A 435 -44.91 -13.06 -11.33
CA PRO A 435 -43.60 -13.63 -11.60
C PRO A 435 -42.70 -13.56 -10.35
N PRO A 436 -42.03 -14.65 -9.95
CA PRO A 436 -41.75 -15.85 -10.75
C PRO A 436 -42.72 -17.02 -10.57
N ALA A 437 -43.66 -16.96 -9.61
CA ALA A 437 -44.52 -18.09 -9.27
C ALA A 437 -45.41 -18.53 -10.44
N ASN A 438 -46.13 -17.60 -11.07
CA ASN A 438 -47.04 -17.91 -12.18
C ASN A 438 -46.33 -18.60 -13.36
N GLN A 439 -45.10 -18.20 -13.68
CA GLN A 439 -44.29 -18.78 -14.75
C GLN A 439 -43.88 -20.23 -14.44
N GLU A 440 -43.49 -20.49 -13.20
CA GLU A 440 -43.05 -21.82 -12.77
C GLU A 440 -44.25 -22.78 -12.63
N PHE A 441 -45.38 -22.33 -12.07
CA PHE A 441 -46.61 -23.13 -12.05
C PHE A 441 -47.16 -23.37 -13.46
N LYS A 442 -47.08 -22.40 -14.37
CA LYS A 442 -47.45 -22.58 -15.79
C LYS A 442 -46.58 -23.63 -16.46
N ARG A 443 -45.28 -23.63 -16.17
CA ARG A 443 -44.35 -24.64 -16.66
C ARG A 443 -44.72 -26.03 -16.14
N VAL A 444 -45.02 -26.16 -14.85
CA VAL A 444 -45.48 -27.42 -14.25
C VAL A 444 -46.76 -27.93 -14.92
N LEU A 445 -47.78 -27.08 -15.10
CA LEU A 445 -49.03 -27.47 -15.77
C LEU A 445 -48.80 -27.88 -17.23
N THR A 446 -47.86 -27.21 -17.91
CA THR A 446 -47.47 -27.56 -19.28
C THR A 446 -46.77 -28.93 -19.32
N GLU A 447 -45.78 -29.17 -18.46
CA GLU A 447 -45.08 -30.47 -18.37
C GLU A 447 -46.06 -31.60 -18.02
N ALA A 448 -47.00 -31.36 -17.10
CA ALA A 448 -48.04 -32.31 -16.77
C ALA A 448 -48.99 -32.59 -17.94
N SER A 449 -49.32 -31.57 -18.75
CA SER A 449 -50.12 -31.76 -19.97
C SER A 449 -49.41 -32.57 -21.05
N LEU A 450 -48.07 -32.60 -21.01
CA LEU A 450 -47.21 -33.41 -21.88
C LEU A 450 -46.97 -34.83 -21.34
N GLY A 451 -47.67 -35.23 -20.27
CA GLY A 451 -47.62 -36.58 -19.71
C GLY A 451 -46.61 -36.80 -18.59
N ARG A 452 -45.90 -35.77 -18.14
CA ARG A 452 -45.03 -35.88 -16.95
C ARG A 452 -45.89 -35.99 -15.68
N PRO A 453 -45.56 -36.86 -14.71
CA PRO A 453 -46.28 -36.91 -13.43
C PRO A 453 -46.25 -35.54 -12.73
N MET A 454 -47.41 -35.10 -12.23
CA MET A 454 -47.56 -33.78 -11.59
C MET A 454 -46.62 -33.62 -10.39
N ASP A 455 -46.47 -34.66 -9.58
CA ASP A 455 -45.63 -34.61 -8.39
C ASP A 455 -44.15 -34.42 -8.75
N ASP A 456 -43.67 -35.09 -9.79
CA ASP A 456 -42.30 -34.96 -10.27
C ASP A 456 -42.03 -33.55 -10.84
N ALA A 457 -43.00 -32.99 -11.56
CA ALA A 457 -42.90 -31.63 -12.08
C ALA A 457 -42.87 -30.58 -10.95
N LEU A 458 -43.69 -30.77 -9.91
CA LEU A 458 -43.73 -29.92 -8.72
C LEU A 458 -42.44 -30.05 -7.87
N LEU A 459 -41.90 -31.26 -7.72
CA LEU A 459 -40.62 -31.50 -7.04
C LEU A 459 -39.45 -30.85 -7.79
N GLU A 460 -39.40 -30.96 -9.13
CA GLU A 460 -38.37 -30.26 -9.90
C GLU A 460 -38.51 -28.74 -9.80
N MET A 461 -39.74 -28.22 -9.78
CA MET A 461 -40.00 -26.80 -9.50
C MET A 461 -39.46 -26.40 -8.12
N ALA A 462 -39.65 -27.22 -7.09
CA ALA A 462 -39.11 -26.97 -5.76
C ALA A 462 -37.57 -26.92 -5.75
N GLU A 463 -36.91 -27.82 -6.50
CA GLU A 463 -35.46 -27.83 -6.65
C GLU A 463 -34.93 -26.60 -7.43
N ARG A 464 -35.62 -26.21 -8.50
CA ARG A 464 -35.31 -24.98 -9.25
C ARG A 464 -35.49 -23.75 -8.36
N MET A 465 -36.62 -23.60 -7.69
CA MET A 465 -36.90 -22.47 -6.79
C MET A 465 -36.13 -22.53 -5.48
N ALA A 466 -35.38 -23.62 -5.23
CA ALA A 466 -34.55 -23.83 -4.04
C ALA A 466 -35.32 -23.56 -2.73
N SER A 467 -36.62 -23.84 -2.71
CA SER A 467 -37.51 -23.58 -1.58
C SER A 467 -37.81 -24.88 -0.83
N LYS A 468 -37.18 -25.01 0.34
CA LYS A 468 -37.43 -26.15 1.23
C LYS A 468 -38.86 -26.18 1.78
N ASN A 469 -39.47 -25.01 1.95
CA ASN A 469 -40.84 -24.90 2.43
C ASN A 469 -41.82 -25.42 1.37
N PHE A 470 -41.59 -25.09 0.10
CA PHE A 470 -42.39 -25.63 -1.00
C PHE A 470 -42.14 -27.13 -1.21
N GLU A 471 -40.89 -27.58 -1.16
CA GLU A 471 -40.53 -29.01 -1.22
C GLU A 471 -41.26 -29.83 -0.14
N PHE A 472 -41.30 -29.32 1.10
CA PHE A 472 -42.06 -29.92 2.19
C PHE A 472 -43.56 -29.96 1.91
N ALA A 473 -44.14 -28.87 1.39
CA ALA A 473 -45.55 -28.80 1.01
C ALA A 473 -45.91 -29.87 -0.03
N ILE A 474 -45.11 -29.98 -1.11
CA ILE A 474 -45.34 -30.94 -2.18
C ILE A 474 -45.17 -32.39 -1.68
N THR A 475 -44.15 -32.66 -0.88
CA THR A 475 -43.95 -33.99 -0.30
C THR A 475 -45.12 -34.40 0.58
N ALA A 476 -45.62 -33.48 1.40
CA ALA A 476 -46.77 -33.71 2.26
C ALA A 476 -48.05 -33.94 1.44
N VAL A 477 -48.24 -33.22 0.33
CA VAL A 477 -49.34 -33.46 -0.62
C VAL A 477 -49.27 -34.86 -1.23
N THR A 478 -48.09 -35.31 -1.66
CA THR A 478 -47.90 -36.66 -2.23
C THR A 478 -48.30 -37.74 -1.22
N ILE A 479 -47.87 -37.62 0.03
CA ILE A 479 -48.23 -38.54 1.11
C ILE A 479 -49.73 -38.48 1.39
N GLN A 480 -50.29 -37.28 1.56
CA GLN A 480 -51.70 -37.09 1.89
C GLN A 480 -52.63 -37.63 0.80
N ARG A 481 -52.23 -37.53 -0.47
CA ARG A 481 -53.00 -38.05 -1.60
C ARG A 481 -52.97 -39.57 -1.67
N GLN A 482 -51.90 -40.22 -1.19
CA GLN A 482 -51.84 -41.68 -1.06
C GLN A 482 -52.70 -42.19 0.11
N VAL A 483 -52.75 -41.44 1.22
CA VAL A 483 -53.49 -41.81 2.43
C VAL A 483 -54.97 -41.39 2.36
N GLY A 484 -55.33 -40.48 1.44
CA GLY A 484 -56.72 -40.06 1.18
C GLY A 484 -57.23 -38.93 2.08
N GLY A 485 -56.35 -38.11 2.66
CA GLY A 485 -56.74 -37.01 3.55
C GLY A 485 -57.03 -35.68 2.85
N SER A 486 -57.54 -34.68 3.60
CA SER A 486 -57.86 -33.35 3.09
C SER A 486 -56.60 -32.56 2.68
N LEU A 487 -56.44 -32.32 1.38
CA LEU A 487 -55.37 -31.47 0.84
C LEU A 487 -55.56 -30.00 1.24
N ALA A 488 -56.80 -29.51 1.29
CA ALA A 488 -57.09 -28.13 1.66
C ALA A 488 -56.58 -27.81 3.08
N THR A 489 -56.85 -28.71 4.04
CA THR A 489 -56.39 -28.57 5.42
C THR A 489 -54.86 -28.62 5.54
N LEU A 490 -54.22 -29.46 4.73
CA LEU A 490 -52.76 -29.56 4.68
C LEU A 490 -52.13 -28.27 4.15
N PHE A 491 -52.65 -27.73 3.06
CA PHE A 491 -52.14 -26.47 2.50
C PHE A 491 -52.33 -25.29 3.46
N ASP A 492 -53.48 -25.19 4.15
CA ASP A 492 -53.73 -24.18 5.20
C ASP A 492 -52.67 -24.29 6.32
N MET A 493 -52.44 -25.49 6.84
CA MET A 493 -51.46 -25.73 7.92
C MET A 493 -50.02 -25.36 7.49
N VAL A 494 -49.63 -25.73 6.26
CA VAL A 494 -48.31 -25.40 5.74
C VAL A 494 -48.19 -23.89 5.50
N ALA A 495 -49.22 -23.24 4.96
CA ALA A 495 -49.23 -21.79 4.75
C ALA A 495 -49.03 -21.03 6.06
N ASP A 496 -49.78 -21.39 7.11
CA ASP A 496 -49.66 -20.79 8.44
C ASP A 496 -48.25 -21.01 9.03
N THR A 497 -47.73 -22.22 8.92
CA THR A 497 -46.38 -22.56 9.39
C THR A 497 -45.30 -21.73 8.69
N VAL A 498 -45.38 -21.60 7.36
CA VAL A 498 -44.42 -20.80 6.57
C VAL A 498 -44.55 -19.32 6.94
N ARG A 499 -45.78 -18.80 7.09
CA ARG A 499 -46.04 -17.42 7.49
C ARG A 499 -45.45 -17.09 8.87
N GLN A 500 -45.68 -17.94 9.86
CA GLN A 500 -45.10 -17.81 11.20
C GLN A 500 -43.57 -17.81 11.14
N ARG A 501 -42.97 -18.72 10.37
CA ARG A 501 -41.51 -18.81 10.19
C ARG A 501 -40.93 -17.55 9.52
N GLN A 502 -41.60 -17.01 8.51
CA GLN A 502 -41.18 -15.77 7.87
C GLN A 502 -41.29 -14.57 8.83
N GLN A 503 -42.36 -14.47 9.63
CA GLN A 503 -42.53 -13.41 10.62
C GLN A 503 -41.43 -13.48 11.69
N PHE A 504 -41.13 -14.68 12.20
CA PHE A 504 -40.04 -14.90 13.14
C PHE A 504 -38.68 -14.49 12.54
N THR A 505 -38.43 -14.87 11.28
CA THR A 505 -37.21 -14.46 10.56
C THR A 505 -37.12 -12.95 10.39
N ARG A 506 -38.24 -12.28 10.06
CA ARG A 506 -38.30 -10.81 9.95
C ARG A 506 -38.03 -10.15 11.32
N LYS A 507 -38.59 -10.68 12.40
CA LYS A 507 -38.36 -10.21 13.78
C LYS A 507 -36.89 -10.34 14.19
N ILE A 508 -36.25 -11.49 13.93
CA ILE A 508 -34.80 -11.67 14.15
C ILE A 508 -33.99 -10.65 13.36
N ARG A 509 -34.30 -10.45 12.07
CA ARG A 509 -33.59 -9.49 11.22
C ARG A 509 -33.71 -8.05 11.72
N ALA A 510 -34.89 -7.68 12.24
CA ALA A 510 -35.13 -6.36 12.82
C ALA A 510 -34.34 -6.17 14.12
N LEU A 511 -34.42 -7.12 15.05
CA LEU A 511 -33.69 -7.06 16.34
C LEU A 511 -32.17 -7.04 16.14
N THR A 512 -31.64 -7.78 15.16
CA THR A 512 -30.21 -7.82 14.85
C THR A 512 -29.74 -6.68 13.93
N ALA A 513 -30.64 -5.80 13.45
CA ALA A 513 -30.28 -4.75 12.51
C ALA A 513 -29.27 -3.75 13.11
N MET A 514 -29.46 -3.35 14.36
CA MET A 514 -28.57 -2.39 15.04
C MET A 514 -27.13 -2.93 15.16
N GLY A 515 -26.99 -4.18 15.62
CA GLY A 515 -25.69 -4.85 15.71
C GLY A 515 -25.01 -5.01 14.35
N ARG A 516 -25.78 -5.34 13.30
CA ARG A 516 -25.25 -5.42 11.93
C ARG A 516 -24.81 -4.06 11.38
N MET A 517 -25.56 -2.99 11.63
CA MET A 517 -25.20 -1.64 11.19
C MET A 517 -23.92 -1.15 11.88
N SER A 518 -23.81 -1.33 13.20
CA SER A 518 -22.57 -1.06 13.95
C SER A 518 -21.38 -1.81 13.36
N ALA A 519 -21.56 -3.11 13.08
CA ALA A 519 -20.56 -3.96 12.48
C ALA A 519 -20.10 -3.46 11.10
N TYR A 520 -21.04 -3.10 10.23
CA TYR A 520 -20.73 -2.55 8.91
C TYR A 520 -20.00 -1.22 8.99
N THR A 521 -20.37 -0.33 9.91
CA THR A 521 -19.67 0.94 10.11
C THR A 521 -18.24 0.72 10.58
N LEU A 522 -18.01 -0.17 11.56
CA LEU A 522 -16.67 -0.47 12.06
C LEU A 522 -15.75 -1.05 10.98
N ILE A 523 -16.29 -1.94 10.13
CA ILE A 523 -15.58 -2.49 8.98
C ILE A 523 -15.40 -1.41 7.88
N GLY A 524 -16.32 -0.46 7.74
CA GLY A 524 -16.23 0.59 6.72
C GLY A 524 -15.18 1.67 6.99
N ILE A 525 -14.96 2.03 8.26
CA ILE A 525 -14.09 3.16 8.66
C ILE A 525 -12.68 3.10 8.05
N PRO A 526 -11.93 1.98 8.11
CA PRO A 526 -10.58 1.94 7.55
C PRO A 526 -10.53 2.20 6.05
N PHE A 527 -11.52 1.69 5.29
CA PHE A 527 -11.60 1.93 3.85
C PHE A 527 -12.00 3.36 3.54
N PHE A 528 -12.96 3.91 4.28
CA PHE A 528 -13.36 5.30 4.15
C PHE A 528 -12.17 6.24 4.43
N LEU A 529 -11.44 6.00 5.53
CA LEU A 529 -10.26 6.77 5.89
C LEU A 529 -9.16 6.64 4.83
N ALA A 530 -8.89 5.41 4.35
CA ALA A 530 -7.92 5.19 3.28
C ALA A 530 -8.31 5.91 1.98
N ALA A 531 -9.59 5.89 1.60
CA ALA A 531 -10.09 6.60 0.43
C ALA A 531 -9.92 8.12 0.58
N VAL A 532 -10.36 8.69 1.70
CA VAL A 532 -10.21 10.12 2.00
C VAL A 532 -8.75 10.54 2.02
N LEU A 533 -7.86 9.78 2.69
CA LEU A 533 -6.42 10.07 2.71
C LEU A 533 -5.78 10.00 1.33
N THR A 534 -6.27 9.10 0.47
CA THR A 534 -5.79 9.00 -0.92
C THR A 534 -6.22 10.19 -1.77
N LEU A 535 -7.40 10.75 -1.50
CA LEU A 535 -7.92 11.96 -2.15
C LEU A 535 -7.22 13.23 -1.65
N VAL A 536 -7.05 13.36 -0.33
CA VAL A 536 -6.52 14.57 0.32
C VAL A 536 -4.99 14.64 0.25
N ASN A 537 -4.29 13.51 0.45
CA ASN A 537 -2.83 13.46 0.48
C ASN A 537 -2.28 12.25 -0.28
N ARG A 538 -2.29 12.33 -1.62
CA ARG A 538 -1.72 11.29 -2.50
C ARG A 538 -0.27 10.93 -2.18
N THR A 539 0.53 11.89 -1.73
CA THR A 539 1.96 11.68 -1.43
C THR A 539 2.14 10.78 -0.22
N TYR A 540 1.30 10.93 0.81
CA TYR A 540 1.33 10.08 2.01
C TYR A 540 0.96 8.62 1.72
N MET A 541 -0.03 8.38 0.87
CA MET A 541 -0.50 7.02 0.54
C MET A 541 0.36 6.30 -0.51
N ARG A 542 1.26 7.02 -1.21
CA ARG A 542 2.07 6.46 -2.31
C ARG A 542 2.95 5.26 -1.89
N PRO A 543 3.67 5.28 -0.76
CA PRO A 543 4.43 4.11 -0.31
C PRO A 543 3.54 2.89 -0.05
N LEU A 544 2.31 3.08 0.44
CA LEU A 544 1.39 2.00 0.73
C LEU A 544 0.99 1.22 -0.54
N TYR A 545 0.84 1.91 -1.68
CA TYR A 545 0.41 1.32 -2.94
C TYR A 545 1.53 0.80 -3.85
N PHE A 546 2.76 1.31 -3.68
CA PHE A 546 3.87 1.01 -4.60
C PHE A 546 5.07 0.33 -3.92
N SER A 547 5.18 0.33 -2.58
CA SER A 547 6.25 -0.35 -1.86
C SER A 547 5.86 -1.79 -1.49
N HIS A 548 6.84 -2.70 -1.52
CA HIS A 548 6.69 -4.09 -1.05
C HIS A 548 6.19 -4.16 0.40
N MET A 549 6.74 -3.30 1.27
CA MET A 549 6.31 -3.23 2.68
C MET A 549 4.86 -2.72 2.79
N GLY A 550 4.45 -1.80 1.92
CA GLY A 550 3.07 -1.32 1.85
C GLY A 550 2.08 -2.43 1.54
N HIS A 551 2.41 -3.30 0.57
CA HIS A 551 1.57 -4.45 0.20
C HIS A 551 1.45 -5.48 1.33
N ILE A 552 2.53 -5.75 2.06
CA ILE A 552 2.51 -6.65 3.22
C ILE A 552 1.58 -6.09 4.31
N VAL A 553 1.66 -4.80 4.61
CA VAL A 553 0.77 -4.16 5.60
C VAL A 553 -0.68 -4.19 5.16
N ILE A 554 -0.98 -3.95 3.88
CA ILE A 554 -2.34 -4.10 3.34
C ILE A 554 -2.83 -5.55 3.51
N LEU A 555 -2.00 -6.54 3.18
CA LEU A 555 -2.36 -7.95 3.29
C LEU A 555 -2.67 -8.33 4.75
N ILE A 556 -1.80 -7.95 5.68
CA ILE A 556 -1.99 -8.19 7.13
C ILE A 556 -3.28 -7.51 7.60
N GLY A 557 -3.49 -6.25 7.22
CA GLY A 557 -4.70 -5.49 7.57
C GLY A 557 -5.97 -6.17 7.06
N LEU A 558 -5.99 -6.61 5.80
CA LEU A 558 -7.12 -7.33 5.22
C LEU A 558 -7.37 -8.68 5.89
N VAL A 559 -6.31 -9.43 6.25
CA VAL A 559 -6.43 -10.71 6.97
C VAL A 559 -7.02 -10.49 8.36
N MET A 560 -6.47 -9.56 9.14
CA MET A 560 -7.02 -9.20 10.46
C MET A 560 -8.48 -8.76 10.37
N MET A 561 -8.80 -7.97 9.36
CA MET A 561 -10.15 -7.47 9.12
C MET A 561 -11.11 -8.60 8.71
N GLY A 562 -10.64 -9.57 7.92
CA GLY A 562 -11.37 -10.79 7.61
C GLY A 562 -11.67 -11.60 8.88
N ILE A 563 -10.67 -11.81 9.74
CA ILE A 563 -10.84 -12.50 11.03
C ILE A 563 -11.84 -11.75 11.91
N GLY A 564 -11.68 -10.44 12.07
CA GLY A 564 -12.60 -9.58 12.82
C GLY A 564 -14.02 -9.65 12.29
N SER A 565 -14.20 -9.60 10.97
CA SER A 565 -15.52 -9.74 10.34
C SER A 565 -16.14 -11.11 10.56
N LEU A 566 -15.35 -12.19 10.60
CA LEU A 566 -15.86 -13.54 10.90
C LEU A 566 -16.32 -13.67 12.35
N ILE A 567 -15.53 -13.15 13.29
CA ILE A 567 -15.91 -13.10 14.72
C ILE A 567 -17.21 -12.31 14.88
N LEU A 568 -17.28 -11.14 14.26
CA LEU A 568 -18.44 -10.26 14.33
C LEU A 568 -19.68 -10.88 13.70
N LYS A 569 -19.53 -11.58 12.57
CA LYS A 569 -20.61 -12.36 11.96
C LYS A 569 -21.13 -13.43 12.91
N LYS A 570 -20.26 -14.09 13.68
CA LYS A 570 -20.64 -15.13 14.65
C LYS A 570 -21.39 -14.55 15.85
N ILE A 571 -20.96 -13.39 16.37
CA ILE A 571 -21.61 -12.69 17.50
C ILE A 571 -23.00 -12.18 17.09
N VAL A 572 -23.11 -11.61 15.88
CA VAL A 572 -24.36 -10.99 15.41
C VAL A 572 -25.34 -12.01 14.83
N SER A 573 -24.87 -13.19 14.39
CA SER A 573 -25.75 -14.28 13.99
C SER A 573 -26.28 -15.01 15.23
N PHE A 574 -27.28 -14.44 15.89
CA PHE A 574 -28.15 -15.21 16.78
C PHE A 574 -28.87 -16.27 15.93
N ARG A 575 -28.39 -17.52 16.00
CA ARG A 575 -29.19 -18.70 15.68
C ARG A 575 -29.80 -19.16 17.00
N GLY A 576 -31.09 -18.92 17.17
CA GLY A 576 -31.90 -19.74 18.07
C GLY A 576 -32.03 -21.13 17.51
#